data_AF-A0A0F9GNL5-F1
#
_entry.id   AF-A0A0F9GNL5-F1
#
_cell.length_a   1.000
_cell.length_b   1.000
_cell.length_c   1.000
_cell.angle_alpha   90.00
_cell.angle_beta   90.00
_cell.angle_gamma   90.00
#
_symmetry.space_group_name_H-M   'P 1'
#
loop_
_entity.id
_entity.type
_entity.pdbx_description
1 polymer ?
#
loop_
_entity_poly.entity_id
_entity_poly.type
_entity_poly.pdbx_seq_one_letter_code
_entity_poly.pdbx_strand_id
1 'polypeptide(L)'
;MKHEEDFVNEGLVEFEIDSKTFVYKPTTAGDETSWMDEYIEIGPDNKPKQNFAKITQCKLRNLVNVPYDQELISKMIKVDKPWEKLDKDQRWAFLSKLKPVVFNKIITKVNSIDEGTPEKKN
;
A
#
# COMPACT_ATOMS: atom_id res chain seq x y z
N MET A 1 30.37 -5.12 5.24
CA MET A 1 29.72 -4.02 5.97
C MET A 1 28.78 -4.69 6.95
N LYS A 2 29.04 -4.55 8.26
CA LYS A 2 28.53 -5.45 9.32
C LYS A 2 27.72 -4.71 10.39
N HIS A 3 27.18 -3.53 10.04
CA HIS A 3 26.57 -2.60 11.00
C HIS A 3 25.17 -2.12 10.58
N GLU A 4 24.62 -2.58 9.46
CA GLU A 4 23.24 -2.26 9.08
C GLU A 4 22.21 -3.04 9.93
N GLU A 5 22.62 -4.15 10.55
CA GLU A 5 21.78 -4.98 11.43
C GLU A 5 21.64 -4.40 12.85
N ASP A 6 22.43 -3.38 13.21
CA ASP A 6 22.36 -2.69 14.52
C ASP A 6 21.25 -1.61 14.57
N PHE A 7 20.62 -1.32 13.43
CA PHE A 7 19.55 -0.32 13.34
C PHE A 7 18.19 -1.03 13.31
N VAL A 8 17.31 -0.68 14.25
CA VAL A 8 15.88 -1.02 14.14
C VAL A 8 15.38 -0.32 12.88
N ASN A 9 14.87 -1.10 11.92
CA ASN A 9 14.18 -0.54 10.75
C ASN A 9 12.83 -0.01 11.26
N GLU A 10 12.85 1.19 11.87
CA GLU A 10 11.72 1.81 12.55
C GLU A 10 10.62 2.11 11.51
N GLY A 11 9.64 1.21 11.42
CA GLY A 11 8.39 1.45 10.71
C GLY A 11 8.12 0.57 9.50
N LEU A 12 8.69 -0.63 9.36
CA LEU A 12 8.11 -1.64 8.47
C LEU A 12 7.28 -2.63 9.28
N VAL A 13 6.05 -2.85 8.83
CA VAL A 13 5.11 -3.78 9.44
C VAL A 13 4.85 -4.92 8.47
N GLU A 14 5.17 -6.13 8.90
CA GLU A 14 4.81 -7.34 8.19
C GLU A 14 3.39 -7.76 8.57
N PHE A 15 2.62 -8.20 7.58
CA PHE A 15 1.32 -8.81 7.83
C PHE A 15 1.00 -9.93 6.85
N GLU A 16 0.14 -10.85 7.29
CA GLU A 16 -0.26 -12.00 6.50
C GLU A 16 -1.73 -11.88 6.04
N ILE A 17 -1.97 -12.21 4.77
CA ILE A 17 -3.30 -12.41 4.21
C ILE A 17 -3.31 -13.71 3.42
N ASP A 18 -4.16 -14.65 3.81
CA ASP A 18 -4.34 -15.95 3.14
C ASP A 18 -3.00 -16.69 2.94
N SER A 19 -2.18 -16.77 4.01
CA SER A 19 -0.84 -17.38 4.01
C SER A 19 0.18 -16.69 3.11
N LYS A 20 -0.05 -15.41 2.79
CA LYS A 20 0.85 -14.59 2.00
C LYS A 20 1.29 -13.37 2.78
N THR A 21 2.60 -13.16 2.86
CA THR A 21 3.21 -12.08 3.64
C THR A 21 3.38 -10.82 2.80
N PHE A 22 2.98 -9.68 3.35
CA PHE A 22 3.16 -8.35 2.81
C PHE A 22 4.02 -7.54 3.78
N VAL A 23 4.81 -6.62 3.23
CA VAL A 23 5.59 -5.67 4.03
C VAL A 23 5.11 -4.27 3.70
N TYR A 24 4.72 -3.52 4.72
CA TYR A 24 4.11 -2.21 4.58
C TYR A 24 4.80 -1.18 5.46
N LYS A 25 5.01 0.01 4.91
CA LYS A 25 5.46 1.18 5.67
C LYS A 25 4.22 1.97 6.13
N PRO A 26 3.92 2.08 7.44
CA PRO A 26 2.81 2.88 7.94
C PRO A 26 2.86 4.30 7.38
N THR A 27 1.69 4.80 6.99
CA THR A 27 1.58 6.15 6.48
C THR A 27 1.71 7.13 7.63
N THR A 28 2.62 8.10 7.50
CA THR A 28 2.78 9.17 8.50
C THR A 28 1.96 10.40 8.13
N ALA A 29 1.69 11.29 9.08
CA ALA A 29 1.04 12.58 8.79
C ALA A 29 1.84 13.44 7.79
N GLY A 30 3.17 13.28 7.74
CA GLY A 30 4.04 13.93 6.76
C GLY A 30 3.80 13.40 5.34
N ASP A 31 3.72 12.07 5.19
CA ASP A 31 3.32 11.45 3.93
C ASP A 31 1.90 11.92 3.53
N GLU A 32 0.98 11.99 4.50
CA GLU A 32 -0.39 12.41 4.24
C GLU A 32 -0.52 13.85 3.75
N THR A 33 0.34 14.72 4.25
CA THR A 33 0.40 16.11 3.79
C THR A 33 0.99 16.18 2.37
N SER A 34 1.99 15.35 2.06
CA SER A 34 2.73 15.40 0.81
C SER A 34 1.92 15.03 -0.44
N TRP A 35 0.94 14.13 -0.29
CA TRP A 35 0.11 13.63 -1.39
C TRP A 35 -1.31 14.23 -1.37
N MET A 36 -1.57 15.25 -0.54
CA MET A 36 -2.90 15.82 -0.29
C MET A 36 -3.57 16.32 -1.58
N ASP A 37 -2.78 16.93 -2.47
CA ASP A 37 -3.23 17.41 -3.78
C ASP A 37 -3.62 16.27 -4.74
N GLU A 38 -3.18 15.03 -4.49
CA GLU A 38 -3.53 13.90 -5.34
C GLU A 38 -4.97 13.43 -5.09
N TYR A 39 -5.47 13.53 -3.86
CA TYR A 39 -6.79 13.01 -3.47
C TYR A 39 -7.82 14.05 -3.02
N ILE A 40 -7.45 15.32 -2.88
CA ILE A 40 -8.43 16.40 -2.71
C ILE A 40 -8.92 16.87 -4.08
N GLU A 41 -10.24 16.81 -4.28
CA GLU A 41 -10.90 17.26 -5.50
C GLU A 41 -11.89 18.38 -5.16
N ILE A 42 -12.05 19.35 -6.04
CA ILE A 42 -13.08 20.37 -5.89
C ILE A 42 -14.41 19.76 -6.32
N GLY A 43 -15.33 19.62 -5.37
CA GLY A 43 -16.67 19.14 -5.60
C GLY A 43 -17.52 20.10 -6.43
N PRO A 44 -18.67 19.65 -6.93
CA PRO A 44 -19.60 20.49 -7.71
C PRO A 44 -20.17 21.67 -6.91
N ASP A 45 -20.06 21.64 -5.58
CA ASP A 45 -20.40 22.73 -4.65
C ASP A 45 -19.23 23.71 -4.40
N ASN A 46 -18.16 23.60 -5.19
CA ASN A 46 -16.93 24.38 -5.07
C ASN A 46 -16.22 24.19 -3.71
N LYS A 47 -16.46 23.06 -3.03
CA LYS A 47 -15.78 22.71 -1.77
C LYS A 47 -14.78 21.58 -1.97
N PRO A 48 -13.64 21.60 -1.27
CA PRO A 48 -12.70 20.48 -1.30
C PRO A 48 -13.35 19.23 -0.70
N LYS A 49 -13.28 18.12 -1.43
CA LYS A 49 -13.74 16.80 -1.01
C LYS A 49 -12.64 15.78 -1.19
N GLN A 50 -12.48 14.90 -0.20
CA GLN A 50 -11.54 13.80 -0.28
C GLN A 50 -12.07 12.68 -1.19
N ASN A 51 -11.22 12.20 -2.09
CA ASN A 51 -11.45 11.03 -2.91
C ASN A 51 -10.86 9.79 -2.22
N PHE A 52 -11.71 9.02 -1.54
CA PHE A 52 -11.30 7.83 -0.79
C PHE A 52 -10.62 6.75 -1.64
N ALA A 53 -10.96 6.64 -2.92
CA ALA A 53 -10.29 5.70 -3.81
C ALA A 53 -8.84 6.11 -4.07
N LYS A 54 -8.60 7.41 -4.25
CA LYS A 54 -7.25 7.96 -4.39
C LYS A 54 -6.46 7.92 -3.08
N ILE A 55 -7.10 8.14 -1.92
CA ILE A 55 -6.47 7.92 -0.61
C ILE A 55 -6.01 6.46 -0.50
N THR A 56 -6.87 5.51 -0.86
CA THR A 56 -6.51 4.08 -0.85
C THR A 56 -5.34 3.79 -1.78
N GLN A 57 -5.37 4.31 -3.01
CA GLN A 57 -4.26 4.15 -3.96
C GLN A 57 -2.96 4.69 -3.38
N CYS A 58 -3.03 5.86 -2.76
CA CYS A 58 -1.94 6.52 -2.06
C CYS A 58 -1.35 5.60 -0.98
N LYS A 59 -2.16 5.16 -0.01
CA LYS A 59 -1.71 4.24 1.07
C LYS A 59 -1.08 2.96 0.53
N LEU A 60 -1.69 2.33 -0.47
CA LEU A 60 -1.15 1.09 -1.03
C LEU A 60 0.20 1.26 -1.75
N ARG A 61 0.65 2.49 -2.07
CA ARG A 61 2.01 2.73 -2.56
C ARG A 61 3.07 2.36 -1.52
N ASN A 62 2.74 2.44 -0.24
CA ASN A 62 3.64 2.12 0.86
C ASN A 62 3.80 0.61 1.12
N LEU A 63 3.17 -0.24 0.29
CA LEU A 63 3.55 -1.66 0.20
C LEU A 63 4.97 -1.76 -0.36
N VAL A 64 5.92 -2.08 0.52
CA VAL A 64 7.33 -2.23 0.20
C VAL A 64 7.59 -3.56 -0.49
N ASN A 65 6.93 -4.63 -0.01
CA ASN A 65 7.04 -5.96 -0.57
C ASN A 65 5.67 -6.63 -0.66
N VAL A 66 5.49 -7.45 -1.71
CA VAL A 66 4.28 -8.23 -1.96
C VAL A 66 4.64 -9.68 -2.28
N PRO A 67 3.77 -10.64 -1.97
CA PRO A 67 4.03 -12.07 -2.10
C PRO A 67 3.80 -12.59 -3.53
N TYR A 68 4.12 -11.77 -4.54
CA TYR A 68 3.91 -12.07 -5.95
C TYR A 68 5.20 -11.88 -6.72
N ASP A 69 5.60 -12.90 -7.46
CA ASP A 69 6.79 -12.85 -8.31
C ASP A 69 6.59 -11.95 -9.55
N GLN A 70 7.71 -11.61 -10.18
CA GLN A 70 7.73 -10.80 -11.40
C GLN A 70 6.95 -11.46 -12.55
N GLU A 71 6.97 -12.79 -12.66
CA GLU A 71 6.28 -13.50 -13.74
C GLU A 71 4.76 -13.30 -13.66
N LEU A 72 4.20 -13.45 -12.46
CA LEU A 72 2.78 -13.22 -12.20
C LEU A 72 2.41 -11.76 -12.38
N ILE A 73 3.22 -10.83 -11.84
CA ILE A 73 3.01 -9.38 -12.03
C ILE A 73 2.98 -9.06 -13.52
N SER A 74 3.99 -9.49 -14.27
CA SER A 74 4.11 -9.27 -15.72
C SER A 74 2.92 -9.85 -16.48
N LYS A 75 2.45 -11.04 -16.12
CA LYS A 75 1.25 -11.64 -16.72
C LYS A 75 -0.01 -10.79 -16.50
N MET A 76 -0.16 -10.17 -15.33
CA MET A 76 -1.38 -9.44 -14.96
C MET A 76 -1.42 -8.02 -15.54
N ILE A 77 -0.28 -7.32 -15.65
CA ILE A 77 -0.21 -5.93 -16.11
C ILE A 77 0.62 -5.70 -17.38
N LYS A 78 1.19 -6.75 -17.97
CA LYS A 78 2.04 -6.71 -19.18
C LYS A 78 3.29 -5.85 -19.03
N VAL A 79 3.87 -5.83 -17.83
CA VAL A 79 5.10 -5.09 -17.50
C VAL A 79 6.12 -6.06 -16.91
N ASP A 80 7.26 -6.20 -17.58
CA ASP A 80 8.34 -7.09 -17.13
C ASP A 80 9.26 -6.39 -16.12
N LYS A 81 8.74 -6.18 -14.91
CA LYS A 81 9.48 -5.58 -13.79
C LYS A 81 9.07 -6.23 -12.46
N PRO A 82 10.01 -6.41 -11.53
CA PRO A 82 9.68 -6.82 -10.16
C PRO A 82 8.95 -5.68 -9.43
N TRP A 83 8.22 -6.02 -8.37
CA TRP A 83 7.41 -5.07 -7.57
C TRP A 83 8.15 -3.78 -7.20
N GLU A 84 9.39 -3.92 -6.71
CA GLU A 84 10.24 -2.82 -6.27
C GLU A 84 10.52 -1.78 -7.37
N LYS A 85 10.49 -2.21 -8.65
CA LYS A 85 10.75 -1.36 -9.83
C LYS A 85 9.48 -0.85 -10.50
N LEU A 86 8.30 -1.19 -9.98
CA LEU A 86 7.03 -0.67 -10.47
C LEU A 86 6.79 0.75 -9.95
N ASP A 87 6.33 1.63 -10.85
CA ASP A 87 5.82 2.94 -10.48
C ASP A 87 4.42 2.88 -9.83
N LYS A 88 3.92 4.04 -9.37
CA LYS A 88 2.64 4.14 -8.65
C LYS A 88 1.44 3.64 -9.46
N ASP A 89 1.42 3.87 -10.77
CA ASP A 89 0.30 3.50 -11.63
C ASP A 89 0.37 2.01 -11.97
N GLN A 90 1.57 1.47 -12.15
CA GLN A 90 1.82 0.04 -12.33
C GLN A 90 1.44 -0.78 -11.09
N ARG A 91 1.83 -0.32 -9.89
CA ARG A 91 1.43 -0.96 -8.63
C ARG A 91 -0.08 -1.00 -8.48
N TRP A 92 -0.75 0.13 -8.75
CA TRP A 92 -2.22 0.19 -8.70
C TRP A 92 -2.88 -0.69 -9.75
N ALA A 93 -2.37 -0.70 -10.99
CA ALA A 93 -2.86 -1.56 -12.05
C ALA A 93 -2.77 -3.04 -11.66
N PHE A 94 -1.75 -3.46 -10.92
CA PHE A 94 -1.63 -4.83 -10.44
C PHE A 94 -2.61 -5.10 -9.29
N LEU A 95 -2.63 -4.25 -8.25
CA LEU A 95 -3.48 -4.45 -7.07
C LEU A 95 -4.98 -4.45 -7.42
N SER A 96 -5.40 -3.64 -8.39
CA SER A 96 -6.78 -3.62 -8.89
C SER A 96 -7.21 -4.89 -9.63
N LYS A 97 -6.27 -5.78 -10.00
CA LYS A 97 -6.57 -7.10 -10.58
C LYS A 97 -6.73 -8.20 -9.52
N LEU A 98 -6.42 -7.91 -8.26
CA LEU A 98 -6.64 -8.85 -7.18
C LEU A 98 -8.13 -9.15 -7.02
N LYS A 99 -8.44 -10.35 -6.50
CA LYS A 99 -9.81 -10.69 -6.12
C LYS A 99 -10.31 -9.63 -5.12
N PRO A 100 -11.56 -9.14 -5.25
CA PRO A 100 -12.09 -8.10 -4.36
C PRO A 100 -11.94 -8.42 -2.87
N VAL A 101 -12.10 -9.69 -2.50
CA VAL A 101 -11.92 -10.16 -1.10
C VAL A 101 -10.49 -9.96 -0.61
N VAL A 102 -9.49 -10.30 -1.42
CA VAL A 102 -8.07 -10.14 -1.05
C VAL A 102 -7.72 -8.66 -0.98
N PHE A 103 -8.15 -7.89 -1.98
CA PHE A 103 -7.93 -6.44 -2.04
C PHE A 103 -8.51 -5.73 -0.81
N ASN A 104 -9.75 -6.06 -0.43
CA ASN A 104 -10.38 -5.51 0.77
C ASN A 104 -9.62 -5.87 2.04
N LYS A 105 -9.17 -7.13 2.19
CA LYS A 105 -8.34 -7.54 3.34
C LYS A 105 -7.07 -6.70 3.45
N ILE A 106 -6.39 -6.44 2.32
CA ILE A 106 -5.18 -5.60 2.29
C ILE A 106 -5.50 -4.19 2.79
N ILE A 107 -6.56 -3.57 2.28
CA ILE A 107 -6.95 -2.20 2.68
C ILE A 107 -7.31 -2.14 4.15
N THR A 108 -8.15 -3.06 4.64
CA THR A 108 -8.53 -3.12 6.05
C THR A 108 -7.29 -3.25 6.94
N LYS A 109 -6.34 -4.09 6.52
CA LYS A 109 -5.12 -4.34 7.27
C LYS A 109 -4.21 -3.12 7.32
N VAL A 110 -4.00 -2.48 6.17
CA VAL A 110 -3.24 -1.22 6.04
C VAL A 110 -3.84 -0.12 6.89
N ASN A 111 -5.16 0.08 6.84
CA ASN A 111 -5.83 1.08 7.66
C ASN A 111 -5.69 0.80 9.15
N SER A 112 -5.84 -0.46 9.58
CA SER A 112 -5.63 -0.85 10.98
C SER A 112 -4.21 -0.55 11.46
N ILE A 113 -3.22 -0.72 10.59
CA ILE A 113 -1.81 -0.42 10.89
C ILE A 113 -1.61 1.10 11.03
N ASP A 114 -2.14 1.89 10.09
CA ASP A 114 -2.04 3.36 10.14
C ASP A 114 -2.75 3.96 11.36
N GLU A 115 -3.89 3.37 11.77
CA GLU A 115 -4.65 3.81 12.95
C GLU A 115 -3.98 3.43 14.28
N GLY A 116 -2.92 2.62 14.24
CA GLY A 116 -2.26 2.10 15.44
C GLY A 116 -3.12 1.11 16.23
N THR A 117 -4.15 0.52 15.61
CA THR A 117 -5.04 -0.45 16.26
C THR A 117 -4.32 -1.81 16.33
N PRO A 118 -3.96 -2.31 17.54
CA PRO A 118 -3.32 -3.61 17.64
C PRO A 118 -4.30 -4.71 17.23
N GLU A 119 -3.81 -5.67 16.44
CA GLU A 119 -4.59 -6.87 16.15
C GLU A 119 -5.00 -7.57 17.44
N LYS A 120 -6.31 -7.71 17.65
CA LYS A 120 -6.81 -8.70 18.60
C LYS A 120 -6.44 -10.08 18.08
N LYS A 121 -5.37 -10.67 18.62
CA LYS A 121 -5.13 -12.11 18.54
C LYS A 121 -6.28 -12.80 19.28
N ASN A 122 -7.18 -13.45 18.55
CA ASN A 122 -8.15 -14.40 19.09
C ASN A 122 -7.54 -15.80 19.11
#